data_AF-A0A3G2C8J0-F1
#
_entry.id   AF-A0A3G2C8J0-F1
#
_cell.length_a   1.000
_cell.length_b   1.000
_cell.length_c   1.000
_cell.angle_alpha   90.00
_cell.angle_beta   90.00
_cell.angle_gamma   90.00
#
_symmetry.space_group_name_H-M   'P 1'
#
loop_
_entity.id
_entity.type
_entity.pdbx_description
1 polymer ?
#
loop_
_entity_poly.entity_id
_entity_poly.type
_entity_poly.pdbx_seq_one_letter_code
_entity_poly.pdbx_strand_id
1 'polypeptide(L)'
;MRTIQTARRAGQGRGTSSPVVSNFSNKESVKYLGKDIRYLKVNGIHFVPNNELFFGSFMYYMCYLIPAILFIVFFFIYRKQVKENSNLALVRTKKANKMAVRRLKNAGKLMKENKKEEFYDEVLRALWGYLSDKLSIPQANLTKDNVEMELAKYGVDDALIKEFMDILNTCEFARYAPAQASDAMDKLYEQTVDAIGKMENTIKK
;
A
#
# COMPACT_ATOMS: atom_id res chain seq x y z
N MET A 1 -58.55 5.12 48.16
CA MET A 1 -58.26 6.35 47.38
C MET A 1 -57.17 7.12 48.08
N ARG A 2 -55.95 7.13 47.52
CA ARG A 2 -54.81 7.93 48.02
C ARG A 2 -54.66 9.15 47.11
N THR A 3 -54.67 10.34 47.70
CA THR A 3 -54.38 11.59 46.99
C THR A 3 -53.01 12.09 47.43
N ILE A 4 -52.20 12.42 46.43
CA ILE A 4 -50.83 12.91 46.50
C ILE A 4 -50.84 14.40 46.82
N GLN A 5 -49.94 14.88 47.68
CA GLN A 5 -49.25 16.16 47.49
C GLN A 5 -48.04 16.29 48.42
N THR A 6 -46.84 16.24 47.84
CA THR A 6 -45.56 16.57 48.46
C THR A 6 -45.17 18.00 48.12
N ALA A 7 -45.14 18.88 49.12
CA ALA A 7 -44.65 20.26 49.01
C ALA A 7 -43.17 20.36 49.43
N ARG A 8 -42.43 21.19 48.67
CA ARG A 8 -41.01 21.51 48.76
C ARG A 8 -40.55 21.97 50.15
N ARG A 9 -39.40 21.46 50.60
CA ARG A 9 -38.59 22.05 51.69
C ARG A 9 -37.69 23.15 51.13
N ALA A 10 -37.88 24.38 51.62
CA ALA A 10 -36.86 25.42 51.63
C ALA A 10 -36.27 25.48 53.05
N GLY A 11 -35.03 25.01 53.20
CA GLY A 11 -34.30 25.03 54.48
C GLY A 11 -33.56 26.34 54.66
N GLN A 12 -34.11 27.20 55.52
CA GLN A 12 -33.59 28.49 55.93
C GLN A 12 -32.49 28.29 57.00
N GLY A 13 -31.27 28.73 56.73
CA GLY A 13 -30.17 28.70 57.68
C GLY A 13 -30.16 29.95 58.59
N ARG A 14 -30.57 29.76 59.86
CA ARG A 14 -30.09 30.54 61.04
C ARG A 14 -28.55 30.54 61.01
N GLY A 15 -27.79 31.59 61.30
CA GLY A 15 -27.95 32.63 62.30
C GLY A 15 -26.82 32.45 63.33
N THR A 16 -25.86 33.39 63.37
CA THR A 16 -24.82 33.67 64.41
C THR A 16 -23.87 34.70 63.77
N SER A 17 -23.44 35.81 64.35
CA SER A 17 -23.44 36.32 65.73
C SER A 17 -22.98 37.78 65.65
N SER A 18 -23.73 38.73 66.19
CA SER A 18 -23.27 40.11 66.37
C SER A 18 -22.20 40.18 67.46
N PRO A 19 -21.10 40.92 67.28
CA PRO A 19 -20.36 41.46 68.41
C PRO A 19 -20.90 42.84 68.76
N VAL A 20 -21.32 42.97 70.03
CA VAL A 20 -21.55 44.25 70.69
C VAL A 20 -20.20 44.94 70.87
N VAL A 21 -20.01 46.13 70.31
CA VAL A 21 -18.95 47.04 70.76
C VAL A 21 -19.49 48.46 70.86
N SER A 22 -19.26 49.00 72.04
CA SER A 22 -19.67 50.28 72.61
C SER A 22 -19.21 51.52 71.86
N ASN A 23 -20.07 52.53 71.90
CA ASN A 23 -19.92 53.89 71.42
C ASN A 23 -18.68 54.60 72.02
N PHE A 24 -17.73 55.04 71.19
CA PHE A 24 -16.85 56.17 71.51
C PHE A 24 -16.59 57.03 70.26
N SER A 25 -16.88 58.32 70.43
CA SER A 25 -16.64 59.43 69.51
C SER A 25 -15.15 59.59 69.19
N ASN A 26 -14.78 59.75 67.91
CA ASN A 26 -14.00 60.86 67.34
C ASN A 26 -13.51 60.49 65.91
N LYS A 27 -13.45 61.48 65.02
CA LYS A 27 -12.94 61.35 63.65
C LYS A 27 -11.40 61.35 63.64
N GLU A 28 -10.85 60.76 62.57
CA GLU A 28 -9.45 60.88 62.11
C GLU A 28 -8.34 60.21 62.92
N SER A 29 -7.93 59.02 62.44
CA SER A 29 -6.50 58.76 62.23
C SER A 29 -6.35 57.65 61.18
N VAL A 30 -5.95 58.05 59.98
CA VAL A 30 -5.49 57.17 58.91
C VAL A 30 -4.25 56.42 59.41
N LYS A 31 -4.30 55.08 59.45
CA LYS A 31 -3.09 54.26 59.62
C LYS A 31 -3.14 53.06 58.68
N TYR A 32 -2.65 53.32 57.48
CA TYR A 32 -2.02 52.37 56.55
C TYR A 32 -2.06 50.90 56.99
N LEU A 33 -3.03 50.15 56.45
CA LEU A 33 -2.93 48.69 56.35
C LEU A 33 -3.63 48.25 55.07
N GLY A 34 -2.89 47.56 54.20
CA GLY A 34 -3.46 46.93 53.00
C GLY A 34 -3.13 47.62 51.68
N LYS A 35 -1.88 48.07 51.50
CA LYS A 35 -1.37 48.50 50.20
C LYS A 35 -0.60 47.35 49.53
N ASP A 36 -1.16 46.13 49.46
CA ASP A 36 -0.55 45.06 48.65
C ASP A 36 -1.47 43.92 48.20
N ILE A 37 -2.77 44.19 47.97
CA ILE A 37 -3.60 43.28 47.18
C ILE A 37 -4.54 44.14 46.35
N ARG A 38 -4.22 44.28 45.06
CA ARG A 38 -5.11 44.96 44.11
C ARG A 38 -6.28 44.03 43.81
N TYR A 39 -7.51 44.49 44.02
CA TYR A 39 -8.73 43.71 43.76
C TYR A 39 -8.74 43.25 42.29
N LEU A 40 -8.65 41.93 42.06
CA LEU A 40 -8.91 41.35 40.75
C LEU A 40 -10.38 41.59 40.42
N LYS A 41 -10.63 42.37 39.37
CA LYS A 41 -11.97 42.71 38.89
C LYS A 41 -12.68 41.44 38.44
N VAL A 42 -13.41 40.80 39.34
CA VAL A 42 -14.30 39.65 39.09
C VAL A 42 -15.61 40.09 38.45
N ASN A 43 -15.55 40.94 37.42
CA ASN A 43 -16.73 41.26 36.61
C ASN A 43 -16.61 40.54 35.27
N GLY A 44 -17.38 39.47 35.14
CA GLY A 44 -17.71 38.86 33.85
C GLY A 44 -16.84 37.69 33.44
N ILE A 45 -16.65 36.68 34.31
CA ILE A 45 -16.31 35.35 33.79
C ILE A 45 -17.60 34.74 33.26
N HIS A 46 -17.90 35.01 31.98
CA HIS A 46 -18.86 34.22 31.24
C HIS A 46 -18.21 32.86 30.99
N PHE A 47 -18.53 31.87 31.81
CA PHE A 47 -18.38 30.49 31.39
C PHE A 47 -19.40 30.28 30.28
N VAL A 48 -18.93 30.29 29.03
CA VAL A 48 -19.70 29.67 27.95
C VAL A 48 -19.80 28.21 28.36
N PRO A 49 -21.01 27.65 28.60
CA PRO A 49 -21.11 26.22 28.77
C PRO A 49 -20.57 25.62 27.47
N ASN A 50 -19.41 24.97 27.53
CA ASN A 50 -18.92 24.08 26.48
C ASN A 50 -19.80 22.82 26.46
N ASN A 51 -21.11 22.98 26.47
CA ASN A 51 -22.02 21.92 26.16
C ASN A 51 -22.12 21.92 24.65
N GLU A 52 -21.68 20.81 24.06
CA GLU A 52 -21.96 20.43 22.68
C GLU A 52 -21.01 21.03 21.64
N LEU A 53 -19.71 20.74 21.78
CA LEU A 53 -18.86 20.56 20.59
C LEU A 53 -19.36 19.33 19.81
N PHE A 54 -20.52 19.47 19.15
CA PHE A 54 -21.14 18.60 18.15
C PHE A 54 -21.17 17.08 18.43
N PHE A 55 -20.93 16.64 19.65
CA PHE A 55 -20.94 15.23 20.03
C PHE A 55 -22.39 14.73 20.10
N GLY A 56 -22.80 13.94 19.10
CA GLY A 56 -24.15 13.38 19.00
C GLY A 56 -25.09 14.08 18.01
N SER A 57 -24.67 15.20 17.39
CA SER A 57 -25.42 15.83 16.30
C SER A 57 -25.40 14.98 15.03
N PHE A 58 -26.47 15.01 14.23
CA PHE A 58 -26.56 14.27 12.96
C PHE A 58 -25.36 14.52 12.02
N MET A 59 -24.84 15.75 12.02
CA MET A 59 -23.65 16.14 11.25
C MET A 59 -22.38 15.37 11.67
N TYR A 60 -22.23 15.03 12.95
CA TYR A 60 -21.09 14.27 13.48
C TYR A 60 -21.07 12.84 12.94
N TYR A 61 -22.23 12.17 12.95
CA TYR A 61 -22.36 10.84 12.36
C TYR A 61 -22.16 10.87 10.84
N MET A 62 -22.63 11.90 10.15
CA MET A 62 -22.41 12.06 8.71
C MET A 62 -20.93 12.25 8.37
N CYS A 63 -20.20 13.03 9.18
CA CYS A 63 -18.75 13.24 9.02
C CYS A 63 -17.94 11.94 9.18
N TYR A 64 -18.40 11.00 10.00
CA TYR A 64 -17.79 9.66 10.14
C TYR A 64 -18.25 8.67 9.06
N LEU A 65 -19.50 8.80 8.60
CA LEU A 65 -20.07 7.95 7.55
C LEU A 65 -19.42 8.17 6.19
N ILE A 66 -19.11 9.43 5.84
CA ILE A 66 -18.48 9.78 4.56
C ILE A 66 -17.14 9.03 4.35
N PRO A 67 -16.14 9.11 5.24
CA PRO A 67 -14.89 8.38 5.08
C PRO A 67 -15.10 6.87 5.15
N ALA A 68 -16.07 6.38 5.94
CA ALA A 68 -16.39 4.94 5.98
C ALA A 68 -16.96 4.44 4.64
N ILE A 69 -17.89 5.18 4.03
CA ILE A 69 -18.46 4.85 2.71
C ILE A 69 -17.38 4.95 1.64
N LEU A 70 -16.56 6.01 1.66
CA LEU A 70 -15.44 6.15 0.73
C LEU A 70 -14.48 4.97 0.86
N PHE A 71 -14.13 4.55 2.08
CA PHE A 71 -13.28 3.38 2.31
C PHE A 71 -13.90 2.10 1.74
N ILE A 72 -15.20 1.88 1.94
CA ILE A 72 -15.92 0.72 1.39
C ILE A 72 -15.89 0.76 -0.15
N VAL A 73 -16.21 1.90 -0.76
CA VAL A 73 -16.20 2.06 -2.22
C VAL A 73 -14.80 1.84 -2.79
N PHE A 74 -13.78 2.45 -2.16
CA PHE A 74 -12.38 2.29 -2.57
C PHE A 74 -11.93 0.83 -2.44
N PHE A 75 -12.34 0.15 -1.36
CA PHE A 75 -12.08 -1.26 -1.15
C PHE A 75 -12.70 -2.14 -2.24
N PHE A 76 -13.96 -1.88 -2.63
CA PHE A 76 -14.62 -2.62 -3.71
C PHE A 76 -13.97 -2.36 -5.07
N ILE A 77 -13.64 -1.10 -5.40
CA ILE A 77 -12.94 -0.75 -6.65
C ILE A 77 -11.56 -1.39 -6.69
N TYR A 78 -10.81 -1.34 -5.58
CA TYR A 78 -9.48 -1.94 -5.47
C TYR A 78 -9.56 -3.46 -5.61
N ARG A 79 -10.51 -4.11 -4.92
CA ARG A 79 -10.73 -5.56 -5.03
C ARG A 79 -11.12 -5.97 -6.46
N LYS A 80 -11.93 -5.17 -7.14
CA LYS A 80 -12.32 -5.40 -8.54
C LYS A 80 -11.11 -5.25 -9.47
N GLN A 81 -10.32 -4.19 -9.32
CA GLN A 81 -9.09 -4.00 -10.10
C GLN A 81 -8.09 -5.13 -9.92
N VAL A 82 -7.84 -5.59 -8.68
CA VAL A 82 -6.92 -6.70 -8.42
C VAL A 82 -7.41 -7.98 -9.09
N LYS A 83 -8.72 -8.27 -9.03
CA LYS A 83 -9.32 -9.48 -9.64
C LYS A 83 -9.33 -9.44 -11.17
N GLU A 84 -9.57 -8.27 -11.75
CA GLU A 84 -9.54 -8.08 -13.21
C GLU A 84 -8.10 -8.11 -13.73
N ASN A 85 -7.17 -7.47 -13.03
CA ASN A 85 -5.75 -7.48 -13.38
C ASN A 85 -5.14 -8.88 -13.22
N SER A 86 -5.52 -9.65 -12.20
CA SER A 86 -5.06 -11.03 -12.05
C SER A 86 -5.55 -11.92 -13.19
N ASN A 87 -6.79 -11.76 -13.65
CA ASN A 87 -7.29 -12.53 -14.79
C ASN A 87 -6.57 -12.15 -16.09
N LEU A 88 -6.33 -10.86 -16.34
CA LEU A 88 -5.58 -10.41 -17.52
C LEU A 88 -4.11 -10.87 -17.47
N ALA A 89 -3.46 -10.76 -16.31
CA ALA A 89 -2.11 -11.25 -16.10
C ALA A 89 -2.03 -12.76 -16.32
N LEU A 90 -2.94 -13.54 -15.74
CA LEU A 90 -3.00 -15.00 -15.94
C LEU A 90 -3.25 -15.40 -17.40
N VAL A 91 -4.07 -14.65 -18.14
CA VAL A 91 -4.27 -14.90 -19.57
C VAL A 91 -3.01 -14.56 -20.36
N ARG A 92 -2.33 -13.46 -20.03
CA ARG A 92 -1.06 -13.07 -20.64
C ARG A 92 0.03 -14.10 -20.38
N THR A 93 0.21 -14.58 -19.15
CA THR A 93 1.22 -15.60 -18.83
C THR A 93 0.94 -16.94 -19.50
N LYS A 94 -0.34 -17.39 -19.55
CA LYS A 94 -0.71 -18.60 -20.32
C LYS A 94 -0.42 -18.45 -21.81
N LYS A 95 -0.72 -17.27 -22.36
CA LYS A 95 -0.42 -16.95 -23.76
C LYS A 95 1.10 -16.92 -24.00
N ALA A 96 1.87 -16.37 -23.06
CA ALA A 96 3.33 -16.33 -23.09
C ALA A 96 3.91 -17.73 -23.24
N ASN A 97 3.50 -18.65 -22.36
CA ASN A 97 3.98 -20.04 -22.37
C ASN A 97 3.59 -20.72 -23.70
N LYS A 98 2.34 -20.57 -24.16
CA LYS A 98 1.91 -21.11 -25.45
C LYS A 98 2.74 -20.56 -26.62
N MET A 99 3.05 -19.27 -26.61
CA MET A 99 3.86 -18.63 -27.65
C MET A 99 5.32 -19.08 -27.58
N ALA A 100 5.90 -19.17 -26.38
CA ALA A 100 7.25 -19.66 -26.15
C ALA A 100 7.42 -21.09 -26.65
N VAL A 101 6.51 -22.00 -26.29
CA VAL A 101 6.51 -23.39 -26.78
C VAL A 101 6.38 -23.44 -28.31
N ARG A 102 5.53 -22.59 -28.91
CA ARG A 102 5.39 -22.54 -30.37
C ARG A 102 6.68 -22.08 -31.05
N ARG A 103 7.34 -21.06 -30.51
CA ARG A 103 8.62 -20.54 -31.03
C ARG A 103 9.76 -21.53 -30.82
N LEU A 104 9.86 -22.15 -29.65
CA LEU A 104 10.83 -23.22 -29.40
C LEU A 104 10.60 -24.40 -30.35
N LYS A 105 9.36 -24.79 -30.64
CA LYS A 105 9.08 -25.81 -31.66
C LYS A 105 9.58 -25.42 -33.05
N ASN A 106 9.55 -24.13 -33.40
CA ASN A 106 10.16 -23.65 -34.64
C ASN A 106 11.68 -23.67 -34.56
N ALA A 107 12.28 -23.23 -33.46
CA ALA A 107 13.71 -23.32 -33.22
C ALA A 107 14.22 -24.77 -33.37
N GLY A 108 13.50 -25.75 -32.79
CA GLY A 108 13.82 -27.17 -32.94
C GLY A 108 13.71 -27.69 -34.39
N LYS A 109 12.97 -27.02 -35.28
CA LYS A 109 13.00 -27.32 -36.73
C LYS A 109 14.22 -26.69 -37.40
N LEU A 110 14.51 -25.43 -37.10
CA LEU A 110 15.67 -24.70 -37.64
C LEU A 110 16.98 -25.38 -37.27
N MET A 111 17.06 -25.92 -36.06
CA MET A 111 18.16 -26.75 -35.59
C MET A 111 18.37 -28.01 -36.46
N LYS A 112 17.29 -28.71 -36.81
CA LYS A 112 17.33 -29.89 -37.70
C LYS A 112 17.69 -29.54 -39.14
N GLU A 113 17.32 -28.34 -39.59
CA GLU A 113 17.70 -27.78 -40.88
C GLU A 113 19.14 -27.21 -40.88
N ASN A 114 19.86 -27.28 -39.75
CA ASN A 114 21.21 -26.74 -39.55
C ASN A 114 21.33 -25.22 -39.79
N LYS A 115 20.24 -24.49 -39.60
CA LYS A 115 20.18 -23.03 -39.73
C LYS A 115 20.53 -22.36 -38.41
N LYS A 116 21.82 -22.29 -38.10
CA LYS A 116 22.34 -21.83 -36.81
C LYS A 116 21.89 -20.41 -36.45
N GLU A 117 22.06 -19.46 -37.36
CA GLU A 117 21.69 -18.05 -37.13
C GLU A 117 20.19 -17.90 -36.81
N GLU A 118 19.33 -18.48 -37.65
CA GLU A 118 17.88 -18.44 -37.46
C GLU A 118 17.45 -19.14 -36.16
N PHE A 119 18.13 -20.23 -35.78
CA PHE A 119 17.89 -20.92 -34.51
C PHE A 119 18.16 -20.00 -33.31
N TYR A 120 19.33 -19.37 -33.24
CA TYR A 120 19.69 -18.49 -32.13
C TYR A 120 18.77 -17.28 -32.02
N ASP A 121 18.39 -16.69 -33.16
CA ASP A 121 17.44 -15.57 -33.20
C ASP A 121 16.03 -15.98 -32.72
N GLU A 122 15.54 -17.15 -33.13
CA GLU A 122 14.21 -17.62 -32.73
C GLU A 122 14.17 -17.97 -31.23
N VAL A 123 15.24 -18.56 -30.68
CA VAL A 123 15.37 -18.83 -29.23
C VAL A 123 15.41 -17.52 -28.45
N LEU A 124 16.21 -16.54 -28.87
CA LEU A 124 16.30 -15.23 -28.23
C LEU A 124 14.95 -14.52 -28.24
N ARG A 125 14.23 -14.56 -29.38
CA ARG A 125 12.87 -14.02 -29.49
C ARG A 125 11.86 -14.77 -28.63
N ALA A 126 12.00 -16.08 -28.48
CA ALA A 126 11.14 -16.87 -27.60
C ALA A 126 11.33 -16.45 -26.14
N LEU A 127 12.57 -16.29 -25.68
CA LEU A 127 12.92 -15.87 -24.33
C LEU A 127 12.43 -14.46 -24.02
N TRP A 128 12.78 -13.46 -24.83
CA TRP A 128 12.35 -12.09 -24.57
C TRP A 128 10.83 -11.93 -24.64
N GLY A 129 10.16 -12.63 -25.56
CA GLY A 129 8.70 -12.64 -25.63
C GLY A 129 8.07 -13.29 -24.39
N TYR A 130 8.62 -14.42 -23.93
CA TYR A 130 8.18 -15.08 -22.72
C TYR A 130 8.34 -14.19 -21.48
N LEU A 131 9.53 -13.62 -21.28
CA LEU A 131 9.83 -12.77 -20.13
C LEU A 131 9.00 -11.50 -20.12
N SER A 132 8.81 -10.86 -21.28
CA SER A 132 7.99 -9.65 -21.43
C SER A 132 6.54 -9.90 -21.00
N ASP A 133 5.92 -10.97 -21.52
CA ASP A 133 4.55 -11.32 -21.15
C ASP A 133 4.46 -11.84 -19.69
N LYS A 134 5.51 -12.52 -19.18
CA LYS A 134 5.52 -13.13 -17.84
C LYS A 134 5.69 -12.10 -16.73
N LEU A 135 6.63 -11.16 -16.91
CA LEU A 135 6.88 -10.05 -16.00
C LEU A 135 5.89 -8.90 -16.23
N SER A 136 5.08 -8.97 -17.29
CA SER A 136 4.17 -7.89 -17.71
C SER A 136 4.90 -6.56 -18.00
N ILE A 137 6.15 -6.66 -18.46
CA ILE A 137 7.01 -5.52 -18.82
C ILE A 137 7.11 -5.47 -20.35
N PRO A 138 6.92 -4.31 -21.00
CA PRO A 138 7.11 -4.17 -22.44
C PRO A 138 8.53 -4.59 -22.85
N GLN A 139 8.68 -5.34 -23.96
CA GLN A 139 9.99 -5.80 -24.43
C GLN A 139 10.99 -4.65 -24.65
N ALA A 140 10.53 -3.46 -25.02
CA ALA A 140 11.37 -2.27 -25.18
C ALA A 140 12.04 -1.79 -23.88
N ASN A 141 11.44 -2.12 -22.73
CA ASN A 141 11.97 -1.77 -21.41
C ASN A 141 12.76 -2.92 -20.79
N LEU A 142 12.82 -4.09 -21.43
CA LEU A 142 13.49 -5.26 -20.92
C LEU A 142 14.87 -5.36 -21.56
N THR A 143 15.91 -5.27 -20.74
CA THR A 143 17.31 -5.28 -21.15
C THR A 143 18.08 -6.30 -20.33
N LYS A 144 19.27 -6.68 -20.80
CA LYS A 144 20.13 -7.62 -20.08
C LYS A 144 20.54 -7.10 -18.69
N ASP A 145 20.67 -5.80 -18.54
CA ASP A 145 21.09 -5.18 -17.27
C ASP A 145 19.97 -5.19 -16.22
N ASN A 146 18.70 -5.20 -16.65
CA ASN A 146 17.57 -5.15 -15.73
C ASN A 146 16.83 -6.47 -15.57
N VAL A 147 16.96 -7.41 -16.52
CA VAL A 147 16.22 -8.67 -16.49
C VAL A 147 16.55 -9.50 -15.25
N GLU A 148 17.81 -9.48 -14.81
CA GLU A 148 18.25 -10.13 -13.56
C GLU A 148 17.52 -9.56 -12.34
N MET A 149 17.48 -8.22 -12.22
CA MET A 149 16.76 -7.55 -11.13
C MET A 149 15.25 -7.79 -11.17
N GLU A 150 14.64 -7.75 -12.36
CA GLU A 150 13.20 -7.98 -12.51
C GLU A 150 12.83 -9.44 -12.21
N LEU A 151 13.67 -10.41 -12.60
CA LEU A 151 13.50 -11.82 -12.23
C LEU A 151 13.64 -12.04 -10.72
N ALA A 152 14.65 -11.42 -10.09
CA ALA A 152 14.83 -11.49 -8.64
C ALA A 152 13.65 -10.86 -7.88
N LYS A 153 13.17 -9.70 -8.34
CA LYS A 153 11.99 -9.03 -7.79
C LYS A 153 10.71 -9.86 -7.94
N TYR A 154 10.63 -10.67 -9.00
CA TYR A 154 9.53 -11.61 -9.23
C TYR A 154 9.59 -12.83 -8.29
N GLY A 155 10.68 -13.02 -7.54
CA GLY A 155 10.86 -14.13 -6.59
C GLY A 155 11.42 -15.40 -7.23
N VAL A 156 12.17 -15.28 -8.32
CA VAL A 156 12.85 -16.39 -8.97
C VAL A 156 14.14 -16.73 -8.21
N ASP A 157 14.48 -18.01 -8.12
CA ASP A 157 15.71 -18.49 -7.49
C ASP A 157 16.97 -18.07 -8.28
N ASP A 158 18.02 -17.64 -7.59
CA ASP A 158 19.27 -17.14 -8.19
C ASP A 158 19.90 -18.13 -9.18
N ALA A 159 19.77 -19.44 -8.94
CA ALA A 159 20.30 -20.45 -9.85
C ALA A 159 19.55 -20.43 -11.20
N LEU A 160 18.23 -20.25 -11.15
CA LEU A 160 17.41 -20.17 -12.37
C LEU A 160 17.62 -18.84 -13.09
N ILE A 161 17.80 -17.73 -12.36
CA ILE A 161 18.16 -16.44 -12.94
C ILE A 161 19.46 -16.55 -13.73
N LYS A 162 20.50 -17.14 -13.12
CA LYS A 162 21.78 -17.37 -13.79
C LYS A 162 21.66 -18.24 -15.04
N GLU A 163 20.84 -19.29 -14.98
CA GLU A 163 20.54 -20.15 -16.15
C GLU A 163 19.93 -19.34 -17.30
N PHE A 164 18.95 -18.47 -17.02
CA PHE A 164 18.39 -17.56 -18.03
C PHE A 164 19.44 -16.60 -18.61
N MET A 165 20.29 -16.01 -17.75
CA MET A 165 21.33 -15.09 -18.18
C MET A 165 22.37 -15.78 -19.08
N ASP A 166 22.78 -17.00 -18.74
CA ASP A 166 23.73 -17.78 -19.54
C ASP A 166 23.16 -18.13 -20.92
N ILE A 167 21.87 -18.48 -21.00
CA ILE A 167 21.19 -18.73 -22.28
C ILE A 167 21.13 -17.46 -23.12
N LEU A 168 20.70 -16.33 -22.54
CA LEU A 168 20.65 -15.03 -23.22
C LEU A 168 22.02 -14.62 -23.75
N ASN A 169 23.06 -14.75 -22.92
CA ASN A 169 24.45 -14.47 -23.29
C ASN A 169 24.91 -15.30 -24.48
N THR A 170 24.59 -16.59 -24.48
CA THR A 170 24.97 -17.52 -25.53
C THR A 170 24.28 -17.18 -26.85
N CYS A 171 22.97 -16.91 -26.81
CA CYS A 171 22.21 -16.49 -27.98
C CYS A 171 22.71 -15.16 -28.55
N GLU A 172 22.97 -14.15 -27.71
CA GLU A 172 23.50 -12.86 -28.15
C GLU A 172 24.88 -13.00 -28.76
N PHE A 173 25.78 -13.74 -28.10
CA PHE A 173 27.11 -14.01 -28.63
C PHE A 173 27.04 -14.69 -30.00
N ALA A 174 26.19 -15.71 -30.14
CA ALA A 174 26.02 -16.41 -31.41
C ALA A 174 25.44 -15.51 -32.51
N ARG A 175 24.60 -14.53 -32.17
CA ARG A 175 24.06 -13.55 -33.12
C ARG A 175 25.12 -12.56 -33.62
N TYR A 176 26.03 -12.13 -32.75
CA TYR A 176 27.07 -11.16 -33.10
C TYR A 176 28.35 -11.80 -33.66
N ALA A 177 28.63 -13.04 -33.28
CA ALA A 177 29.81 -13.80 -33.70
C ALA A 177 29.42 -15.22 -34.17
N PRO A 178 28.58 -15.38 -35.20
CA PRO A 178 28.10 -16.68 -35.65
C PRO A 178 29.22 -17.63 -36.09
N ALA A 179 30.34 -17.10 -36.59
CA ALA A 179 31.52 -17.89 -36.98
C ALA A 179 32.24 -18.57 -35.80
N GLN A 180 32.05 -18.07 -34.58
CA GLN A 180 32.63 -18.61 -33.34
C GLN A 180 31.58 -19.27 -32.46
N ALA A 181 30.30 -19.25 -32.89
CA ALA A 181 29.22 -19.87 -32.15
C ALA A 181 29.43 -21.39 -32.09
N SER A 182 29.29 -21.94 -30.89
CA SER A 182 29.39 -23.37 -30.65
C SER A 182 28.31 -24.14 -31.41
N ASP A 183 28.61 -25.38 -31.81
CA ASP A 183 27.63 -26.32 -32.38
C ASP A 183 26.67 -26.92 -31.35
N ALA A 184 26.74 -26.47 -30.10
CA ALA A 184 25.90 -26.93 -29.00
C ALA A 184 24.45 -26.39 -29.04
N MET A 185 23.82 -26.34 -30.22
CA MET A 185 22.42 -25.92 -30.39
C MET A 185 21.45 -26.81 -29.61
N ASP A 186 21.68 -28.14 -29.63
CA ASP A 186 20.84 -29.11 -28.91
C ASP A 186 20.81 -28.83 -27.41
N LYS A 187 22.00 -28.61 -26.82
CA LYS A 187 22.14 -28.30 -25.40
C LYS A 187 21.45 -26.99 -25.04
N LEU A 188 21.62 -25.95 -25.85
CA LEU A 188 20.99 -24.66 -25.61
C LEU A 188 19.45 -24.76 -25.71
N TYR A 189 18.96 -25.56 -26.65
CA TYR A 189 17.54 -25.83 -26.81
C TYR A 189 16.95 -26.50 -25.56
N GLU A 190 17.57 -27.58 -25.09
CA GLU A 190 17.15 -28.28 -23.88
C GLU A 190 17.20 -27.38 -22.65
N GLN A 191 18.30 -26.64 -22.46
CA GLN A 191 18.44 -25.67 -21.37
C GLN A 191 17.34 -24.60 -21.40
N THR A 192 16.95 -24.12 -22.58
CA THR A 192 15.88 -23.12 -22.71
C THR A 192 14.52 -23.70 -22.35
N VAL A 193 14.22 -24.92 -22.81
CA VAL A 193 12.97 -25.61 -22.48
C VAL A 193 12.89 -25.88 -20.98
N ASP A 194 13.98 -26.34 -20.38
CA ASP A 194 14.06 -26.63 -18.95
C ASP A 194 13.94 -25.36 -18.11
N ALA A 195 14.62 -24.27 -18.47
CA ALA A 195 14.54 -23.00 -17.75
C ALA A 195 13.11 -22.44 -17.75
N ILE A 196 12.43 -22.46 -18.91
CA ILE A 196 11.02 -22.07 -19.02
C ILE A 196 10.14 -23.02 -18.19
N GLY A 197 10.38 -24.33 -18.25
CA GLY A 197 9.64 -25.32 -17.48
C GLY A 197 9.77 -25.13 -15.96
N LYS A 198 10.99 -24.90 -15.47
CA LYS A 198 11.28 -24.60 -14.06
C LYS A 198 10.56 -23.33 -13.62
N MET A 199 10.66 -22.26 -14.41
CA MET A 199 9.99 -20.97 -14.16
C MET A 199 8.47 -21.11 -14.03
N GLU A 200 7.83 -21.99 -14.78
CA GLU A 200 6.39 -22.28 -14.65
C GLU A 200 6.06 -23.07 -13.38
N ASN A 201 6.97 -23.92 -12.90
CA ASN A 201 6.77 -24.73 -11.70
C ASN A 201 6.98 -23.94 -10.41
N THR A 202 7.89 -22.96 -10.38
CA THR A 202 8.13 -22.10 -9.21
C THR A 202 6.88 -21.31 -8.80
N ILE A 203 5.98 -21.04 -9.75
CA ILE A 203 4.80 -20.18 -9.57
C ILE A 203 3.52 -20.97 -9.25
N LYS A 204 3.53 -22.30 -9.44
CA LYS A 204 2.41 -23.16 -9.03
C LYS A 204 2.37 -23.42 -7.52
N LYS A 205 3.38 -22.98 -6.77
CA LYS A 205 3.45 -23.03 -5.32
C LYS A 205 2.96 -21.71 -4.72
#